data_AF-A0A562KAA5-F1
#
_entry.id   AF-A0A562KAA5-F1
#
_cell.length_a   1.000
_cell.length_b   1.000
_cell.length_c   1.000
_cell.angle_alpha   90.00
_cell.angle_beta   90.00
_cell.angle_gamma   90.00
#
_symmetry.space_group_name_H-M   'P 1'
#
loop_
_entity.id
_entity.type
_entity.pdbx_description
1 polymer ?
#
loop_
_entity_poly.entity_id
_entity_poly.type
_entity_poly.pdbx_seq_one_letter_code
_entity_poly.pdbx_strand_id
1 'polypeptide(L)'
;MTAAAPLASPAPTSRWADACYAALRLAGWLATSVAIVAALWVLFFVMLGKFTFAGAVLHLDNFAARYVAADLERRAAFEAQFWIASAVLFLVAGVLRRHALRDLFPHSKETADGQV
;
A
#
# COMPACT_ATOMS: atom_id res chain seq x y z
N MET A 1 -23.07 -5.30 49.75
CA MET A 1 -22.15 -4.16 49.56
C MET A 1 -21.23 -4.49 48.41
N THR A 2 -21.59 -4.11 47.18
CA THR A 2 -20.78 -4.31 45.97
C THR A 2 -20.02 -3.01 45.70
N ALA A 3 -18.70 -3.05 45.89
CA ALA A 3 -17.82 -1.91 45.64
C ALA A 3 -17.80 -1.61 44.13
N ALA A 4 -18.20 -0.40 43.75
CA ALA A 4 -18.10 0.10 42.38
C ALA A 4 -16.61 0.23 42.00
N ALA A 5 -16.18 -0.50 40.98
CA ALA A 5 -14.84 -0.38 40.42
C ALA A 5 -14.66 1.03 39.80
N PRO A 6 -13.53 1.71 40.04
CA PRO A 6 -13.30 3.02 39.44
C PRO A 6 -13.17 2.87 37.93
N LEU A 7 -14.07 3.53 37.20
CA LEU A 7 -13.94 3.72 35.75
C LEU A 7 -12.63 4.46 35.50
N ALA A 8 -11.62 3.76 34.99
CA ALA A 8 -10.35 4.37 34.63
C ALA A 8 -10.63 5.45 33.57
N SER A 9 -10.40 6.71 33.92
CA SER A 9 -10.51 7.84 33.00
C SER A 9 -9.55 7.62 31.83
N PRO A 10 -10.00 7.78 30.56
CA PRO A 10 -9.10 7.68 29.42
C PRO A 10 -8.01 8.76 29.54
N ALA A 11 -6.75 8.33 29.49
CA ALA A 11 -5.61 9.25 29.50
C ALA A 11 -5.73 10.22 28.31
N PRO A 12 -5.45 11.52 28.49
CA PRO A 12 -5.48 12.48 27.39
C PRO A 12 -4.48 12.05 26.32
N THR A 13 -4.95 11.78 25.10
CA THR A 13 -4.07 11.40 24.00
C THR A 13 -3.28 12.63 23.56
N SER A 14 -1.95 12.49 23.50
CA SER A 14 -1.10 13.55 22.96
C SER A 14 -1.31 13.61 21.45
N ARG A 15 -1.64 14.79 20.91
CA ARG A 15 -1.77 15.01 19.46
C ARG A 15 -0.54 14.55 18.66
N TRP A 16 0.64 14.60 19.28
CA TRP A 16 1.88 14.11 18.70
C TRP A 16 1.95 12.58 18.65
N ALA A 17 1.44 11.89 19.68
CA ALA A 17 1.35 10.44 19.70
C ALA A 17 0.35 9.95 18.63
N ASP A 18 -0.79 10.63 18.48
CA ASP A 18 -1.77 10.31 17.45
C ASP A 18 -1.22 10.55 16.03
N ALA A 19 -0.52 11.67 15.81
CA ALA A 19 0.15 11.96 14.55
C ALA A 19 1.25 10.93 14.23
N CYS A 20 2.04 10.52 15.22
CA CYS A 20 3.08 9.51 15.07
C CYS A 20 2.48 8.13 14.73
N TYR A 21 1.43 7.72 15.44
CA TYR A 21 0.68 6.50 15.13
C TYR A 21 0.14 6.53 13.71
N ALA A 22 -0.48 7.64 13.31
CA ALA A 22 -1.04 7.80 11.98
C ALA A 22 0.04 7.71 10.89
N ALA A 23 1.18 8.38 11.09
CA ALA A 23 2.32 8.34 10.18
C ALA A 23 2.88 6.92 10.03
N LEU A 24 3.07 6.20 11.14
CA LEU A 24 3.59 4.84 11.12
C LEU A 24 2.62 3.87 10.44
N ARG A 25 1.32 4.01 10.71
CA ARG A 25 0.27 3.19 10.08
C ARG A 25 0.19 3.46 8.58
N LEU A 26 0.27 4.72 8.16
CA LEU A 26 0.31 5.10 6.76
C LEU A 26 1.58 4.58 6.08
N ALA A 27 2.74 4.71 6.72
CA ALA A 27 4.01 4.19 6.21
C ALA A 27 3.97 2.67 6.02
N GLY A 28 3.44 1.92 6.99
CA GLY A 28 3.25 0.48 6.87
C GLY A 28 2.27 0.11 5.74
N TRP A 29 1.19 0.87 5.59
CA TRP A 29 0.27 0.69 4.47
C TRP A 29 0.96 0.95 3.11
N LEU A 30 1.70 2.05 2.97
CA LEU A 30 2.46 2.39 1.77
C LEU A 30 3.49 1.31 1.43
N ALA A 31 4.31 0.92 2.41
CA ALA A 31 5.38 -0.05 2.23
C ALA A 31 4.85 -1.41 1.75
N THR A 32 3.79 -1.92 2.36
CA THR A 32 3.19 -3.18 1.91
C THR A 32 2.53 -3.03 0.53
N SER A 33 1.91 -1.89 0.20
CA SER A 33 1.34 -1.67 -1.14
C SER A 33 2.43 -1.66 -2.21
N VAL A 34 3.58 -1.01 -1.95
CA VAL A 34 4.75 -1.04 -2.83
C VAL A 34 5.30 -2.47 -2.96
N ALA A 35 5.42 -3.21 -1.86
CA ALA A 35 5.87 -4.61 -1.89
C ALA A 35 4.95 -5.51 -2.73
N ILE A 36 3.63 -5.31 -2.67
CA ILE A 36 2.66 -6.02 -3.52
C ILE A 36 2.89 -5.69 -4.99
N VAL A 37 3.06 -4.41 -5.35
CA VAL A 37 3.33 -4.01 -6.74
C VAL A 37 4.63 -4.64 -7.25
N ALA A 38 5.69 -4.64 -6.44
CA ALA A 38 6.95 -5.31 -6.78
C ALA A 38 6.75 -6.82 -6.98
N ALA A 39 6.01 -7.49 -6.08
CA ALA A 39 5.70 -8.91 -6.21
C ALA A 39 4.87 -9.22 -7.46
N LEU A 40 3.95 -8.34 -7.86
CA LEU A 40 3.16 -8.50 -9.09
C LEU A 40 4.03 -8.38 -10.36
N TRP A 41 5.00 -7.46 -10.38
CA TRP A 41 5.99 -7.39 -11.47
C TRP A 41 6.84 -8.66 -11.54
N VAL A 42 7.32 -9.15 -10.41
CA VAL A 42 8.05 -10.43 -10.35
C VAL A 42 7.16 -11.57 -10.87
N LEU A 43 5.92 -11.66 -10.40
CA LEU A 43 4.96 -12.68 -10.82
C LEU A 43 4.66 -12.60 -12.32
N PHE A 44 4.59 -11.40 -12.89
CA PHE A 44 4.40 -11.20 -14.32
C PHE A 44 5.52 -11.86 -15.13
N PHE A 45 6.79 -11.62 -14.80
CA PHE A 45 7.93 -12.27 -15.47
C PHE A 45 7.93 -13.78 -15.25
N VAL A 46 7.61 -14.24 -14.04
CA VAL A 46 7.48 -15.67 -13.73
C VAL A 46 6.39 -16.32 -14.59
N MET A 47 5.24 -15.66 -14.77
CA MET A 47 4.14 -16.13 -15.58
C MET A 47 4.51 -16.20 -17.08
N LEU A 48 5.21 -15.18 -17.60
CA LEU A 48 5.77 -15.22 -18.95
C LEU A 48 6.76 -16.39 -19.11
N GLY A 49 7.58 -16.63 -18.09
CA GLY A 49 8.53 -17.74 -18.01
C GLY A 49 7.90 -19.12 -17.76
N LYS A 50 6.58 -19.27 -17.88
CA LYS A 50 5.82 -20.50 -17.59
C LYS A 50 6.12 -21.08 -16.20
N PHE A 51 6.25 -20.22 -15.19
CA PHE A 51 6.55 -20.57 -13.81
C PHE A 51 7.92 -21.25 -13.60
N THR A 52 8.87 -21.02 -14.51
CA THR A 52 10.25 -21.48 -14.36
C THR A 52 11.18 -20.30 -14.06
N PHE A 53 12.19 -20.52 -13.21
CA PHE A 53 13.18 -19.48 -12.90
C PHE A 53 13.95 -19.05 -14.15
N ALA A 54 14.42 -20.01 -14.95
CA ALA A 54 15.15 -19.73 -16.19
C ALA A 54 14.29 -18.93 -17.19
N GLY A 55 13.01 -19.29 -17.34
CA GLY A 55 12.09 -18.53 -18.20
C GLY A 55 11.84 -17.12 -17.68
N ALA A 56 11.66 -16.94 -16.37
CA ALA A 56 11.45 -15.63 -15.77
C ALA A 56 12.65 -14.70 -16.02
N VAL A 57 13.87 -15.21 -15.78
CA VAL A 57 15.11 -14.47 -16.02
C VAL A 57 15.29 -14.16 -17.51
N LEU A 58 14.96 -15.09 -18.41
CA LEU A 58 15.03 -14.85 -19.85
C LEU A 58 14.13 -13.69 -20.30
N HIS A 59 12.89 -13.63 -19.79
CA HIS A 59 11.99 -12.53 -20.12
C HIS A 59 12.42 -11.21 -19.50
N LEU A 60 12.97 -11.24 -18.28
CA LEU A 60 13.53 -10.06 -17.64
C LEU A 60 14.76 -9.52 -18.41
N ASP A 61 15.65 -10.42 -18.85
CA ASP A 61 16.81 -10.07 -19.66
C ASP A 61 16.40 -9.46 -21.00
N ASN A 62 15.40 -10.04 -21.66
CA ASN A 62 14.86 -9.48 -22.90
C ASN A 62 14.32 -8.05 -22.69
N PHE A 63 13.56 -7.85 -21.61
CA PHE A 63 13.02 -6.53 -21.25
C PHE A 63 14.15 -5.51 -21.02
N ALA A 64 15.17 -5.88 -20.24
CA ALA A 64 16.33 -5.03 -19.98
C ALA A 64 17.11 -4.71 -21.25
N ALA A 65 17.38 -5.71 -22.10
CA ALA A 65 18.08 -5.54 -23.37
C ALA A 65 17.33 -4.57 -24.30
N ARG A 66 16.00 -4.66 -24.36
CA ARG A 66 15.16 -3.75 -25.16
C ARG A 66 15.18 -2.31 -24.63
N TYR A 67 15.20 -2.12 -23.32
CA TYR A 67 15.33 -0.80 -22.70
C TYR A 67 16.71 -0.17 -22.97
N VAL A 68 17.78 -0.94 -22.77
CA VAL A 68 19.16 -0.45 -23.00
C VAL A 68 19.42 -0.16 -24.48
N ALA A 69 18.87 -0.96 -25.41
CA ALA A 69 19.03 -0.72 -26.83
C ALA A 69 18.16 0.45 -27.38
N ALA A 70 17.22 0.98 -26.61
CA ALA A 70 16.34 2.05 -27.07
C ALA A 70 17.02 3.43 -27.04
N ASP A 71 16.66 4.29 -27.99
CA ASP A 71 17.05 5.71 -28.01
C ASP A 71 16.38 6.51 -26.88
N LEU A 72 16.87 7.72 -26.59
CA LEU A 72 16.41 8.53 -25.46
C LEU A 72 14.89 8.76 -25.42
N GLU A 73 14.28 9.09 -26.55
CA GLU A 73 12.82 9.31 -26.64
C GLU A 73 12.03 8.03 -26.30
N ARG A 74 12.49 6.88 -26.83
CA ARG A 74 11.85 5.58 -26.60
C ARG A 74 12.03 5.09 -25.16
N ARG A 75 13.17 5.38 -24.54
CA ARG A 75 13.39 5.09 -23.11
C ARG A 75 12.45 5.89 -22.23
N ALA A 76 12.24 7.18 -22.51
CA ALA A 76 11.31 8.01 -21.75
C ALA A 76 9.87 7.47 -21.84
N ALA A 77 9.43 7.06 -23.04
CA ALA A 77 8.13 6.43 -23.23
C ALA A 77 8.01 5.09 -22.46
N PHE A 78 9.07 4.28 -22.46
CA PHE A 78 9.12 3.01 -21.75
C PHE A 78 9.02 3.20 -20.23
N GLU A 79 9.77 4.15 -19.67
CA GLU A 79 9.69 4.52 -18.25
C GLU A 79 8.30 5.04 -17.89
N ALA A 80 7.72 5.90 -18.72
CA ALA A 80 6.38 6.41 -18.51
C ALA A 80 5.35 5.26 -18.43
N GLN A 81 5.41 4.31 -19.36
CA GLN A 81 4.54 3.13 -19.35
C GLN A 81 4.73 2.28 -18.09
N PHE A 82 5.97 2.03 -17.68
CA PHE A 82 6.29 1.29 -16.46
C PHE A 82 5.73 1.98 -15.21
N TRP A 83 5.93 3.30 -15.08
CA TRP A 83 5.44 4.07 -13.94
C TRP A 83 3.92 4.19 -13.91
N ILE A 84 3.28 4.38 -15.07
CA ILE A 84 1.81 4.40 -15.17
C ILE A 84 1.24 3.04 -14.75
N ALA A 85 1.76 1.93 -15.27
CA ALA A 85 1.32 0.59 -14.89
C ALA A 85 1.52 0.35 -13.38
N SER A 86 2.66 0.76 -12.84
CA SER A 86 2.96 0.64 -11.41
C SER A 86 2.01 1.50 -10.55
N ALA A 87 1.67 2.71 -10.99
CA ALA A 87 0.72 3.58 -10.31
C ALA A 87 -0.70 2.98 -10.30
N VAL A 88 -1.14 2.38 -11.41
CA VAL A 88 -2.42 1.67 -11.49
C VAL A 88 -2.44 0.47 -10.53
N LEU A 89 -1.39 -0.37 -10.56
CA LEU A 89 -1.29 -1.52 -9.64
C LEU A 89 -1.28 -1.05 -8.17
N PHE A 90 -0.57 0.03 -7.87
CA PHE A 90 -0.52 0.62 -6.55
C PHE A 90 -1.89 1.13 -6.10
N LEU A 91 -2.62 1.83 -6.98
CA LEU A 91 -3.98 2.30 -6.71
C LEU A 91 -4.90 1.12 -6.39
N VAL A 92 -4.86 0.05 -7.21
CA VAL A 92 -5.67 -1.15 -7.00
C VAL A 92 -5.32 -1.80 -5.66
N ALA A 93 -4.04 -2.07 -5.39
CA ALA A 93 -3.58 -2.65 -4.13
C ALA A 93 -3.96 -1.78 -2.92
N GLY A 94 -3.82 -0.46 -3.05
CA GLY A 94 -4.17 0.52 -2.04
C GLY A 94 -5.67 0.53 -1.74
N VAL A 95 -6.53 0.55 -2.77
CA VAL A 95 -7.99 0.52 -2.62
C VAL A 95 -8.44 -0.78 -1.98
N LEU A 96 -7.90 -1.93 -2.39
CA LEU A 96 -8.21 -3.22 -1.76
C LEU A 96 -7.80 -3.24 -0.28
N ARG A 97 -6.69 -2.58 0.05
CA ARG A 97 -6.16 -2.48 1.43
C ARG A 97 -6.67 -1.29 2.21
N ARG A 98 -7.65 -0.52 1.70
CA ARG A 98 -8.21 0.66 2.39
C ARG A 98 -8.73 0.34 3.80
N HIS A 99 -9.15 -0.90 4.02
CA HIS A 99 -9.60 -1.40 5.32
C HIS A 99 -8.53 -1.27 6.40
N ALA A 100 -7.25 -1.43 6.05
CA ALA A 100 -6.14 -1.29 7.00
C ALA A 100 -5.93 0.16 7.49
N LEU A 101 -6.58 1.15 6.88
CA LEU A 101 -6.55 2.55 7.30
C LEU A 101 -7.81 2.99 8.05
N ARG A 102 -8.80 2.10 8.25
CA ARG A 102 -10.06 2.47 8.94
C ARG A 102 -9.84 2.90 10.38
N ASP A 103 -8.88 2.32 11.07
CA ASP A 103 -8.54 2.65 12.46
C ASP A 103 -7.98 4.09 12.60
N LEU A 104 -7.56 4.71 11.49
CA LEU A 104 -7.08 6.10 11.46
C LEU A 104 -8.23 7.11 11.50
N PHE A 105 -9.42 6.71 11.07
CA PHE A 105 -10.62 7.56 11.05
C PHE A 105 -11.50 7.17 12.23
N PRO A 106 -11.48 7.92 13.35
CA PRO A 106 -12.40 7.66 14.44
C PRO A 106 -13.83 7.70 13.91
N HIS A 107 -14.65 6.71 14.28
CA HIS A 107 -16.09 6.79 14.08
C HIS A 107 -16.56 8.09 14.73
N SER A 108 -17.06 9.02 13.92
CA SER A 108 -17.82 10.16 14.44
C SER A 108 -18.96 9.53 15.24
N LYS A 109 -18.85 9.62 16.57
CA LYS A 109 -19.93 9.27 17.47
C LYS A 109 -21.06 10.23 17.10
N GLU A 110 -22.00 9.74 16.31
CA GLU A 110 -23.28 10.38 16.09
C GLU A 110 -23.93 10.51 17.47
N THR A 111 -23.73 11.66 18.10
CA THR A 111 -24.54 12.14 19.21
C THR A 111 -25.90 12.50 18.61
N ALA A 112 -26.68 11.49 18.23
CA ALA A 112 -28.13 11.60 18.17
C ALA A 112 -28.63 11.30 19.58
N ASP A 113 -28.47 12.30 20.43
CA ASP A 113 -29.09 12.37 21.75
C ASP A 113 -30.60 12.42 21.54
N GLY A 114 -31.22 11.23 21.46
CA GLY A 114 -32.66 11.04 21.53
C GLY A 114 -33.17 11.17 22.97
N GLN A 115 -32.89 12.31 23.60
CA GLN A 115 -33.43 12.70 24.90
C GLN A 115 -34.38 13.89 24.70
N VAL A 116 -35.67 13.58 24.51
CA VAL A 116 -36.81 14.41 24.92
C VAL A 116 -37.92 13.49 25.40
#